data_AF-A0A9W5U197-F1
#
_entry.id   AF-A0A9W5U197-F1
#
_cell.length_a   1.000
_cell.length_b   1.000
_cell.length_c   1.000
_cell.angle_alpha   90.00
_cell.angle_beta   90.00
_cell.angle_gamma   90.00
#
_symmetry.space_group_name_H-M   'P 1'
#
loop_
_entity.id
_entity.type
_entity.pdbx_description
1 polymer ?
#
loop_
_entity_poly.entity_id
_entity_poly.type
_entity_poly.pdbx_seq_one_letter_code
_entity_poly.pdbx_strand_id
1 'polypeptide(L)'
;MFLKRVELQHELIPSFNEYPFSIPSIKNLYQLDLTQNNVTFFVGENGTGKSTLLEAIADKCGFNTAGGGRNNSRLSPTLCVGEQKWKYLYV
;
A
#
# COMPACT_ATOMS: atom_id res chain seq x y z
N MET A 1 1.70 2.96 -18.75
CA MET A 1 1.36 3.81 -17.60
C MET A 1 2.14 3.27 -16.41
N PHE A 2 2.94 4.12 -15.74
CA PHE A 2 3.78 3.74 -14.60
C PHE A 2 3.28 4.45 -13.35
N LEU A 3 3.53 3.83 -12.20
CA LEU A 3 3.26 4.44 -10.90
C LEU A 3 4.24 5.59 -10.67
N LYS A 4 3.73 6.79 -10.38
CA LYS A 4 4.55 8.00 -10.24
C LYS A 4 4.83 8.36 -8.80
N ARG A 5 3.84 8.21 -7.92
CA ARG A 5 3.92 8.66 -6.54
C ARG A 5 3.06 7.77 -5.66
N VAL A 6 3.48 7.59 -4.41
CA VAL A 6 2.66 7.01 -3.36
C VAL A 6 2.65 7.99 -2.19
N GLU A 7 1.47 8.30 -1.65
CA GLU A 7 1.32 9.32 -0.62
C GLU A 7 0.30 8.88 0.42
N LEU A 8 0.64 9.08 1.70
CA LEU A 8 -0.27 8.81 2.80
C LEU A 8 -0.87 10.15 3.28
N GLN A 9 -2.19 10.23 3.32
CA GLN A 9 -2.93 11.41 3.77
C GLN A 9 -2.99 11.44 5.30
N HIS A 10 -1.86 11.80 5.93
CA HIS A 10 -1.70 11.80 7.39
C HIS A 10 -2.80 12.55 8.14
N GLU A 11 -3.25 13.69 7.60
CA GLU A 11 -4.28 14.54 8.21
C GLU A 11 -5.64 13.86 8.36
N LEU A 12 -5.90 12.82 7.56
CA LEU A 12 -7.16 12.09 7.58
C LEU A 12 -7.09 10.83 8.46
N ILE A 13 -5.91 10.47 8.97
CA ILE A 13 -5.70 9.26 9.76
C ILE A 13 -6.10 9.54 11.22
N PRO A 14 -7.07 8.79 11.78
CA PRO A 14 -7.54 9.03 13.15
C PRO A 14 -6.52 8.59 14.22
N SER A 15 -5.70 7.56 13.93
CA SER A 15 -4.72 7.02 14.88
C SER A 15 -3.57 6.31 14.17
N PHE A 16 -2.33 6.60 14.59
CA PHE A 16 -1.11 5.91 14.17
C PHE A 16 -0.66 4.81 15.15
N ASN A 17 -1.51 4.47 16.11
CA ASN A 17 -1.28 3.36 17.04
C ASN A 17 -2.05 2.10 16.63
N GLU A 18 -2.91 2.21 15.61
CA GLU A 18 -3.73 1.12 15.09
C GLU A 18 -3.20 0.61 13.76
N TYR A 19 -3.38 -0.70 13.53
CA TYR A 19 -3.03 -1.31 12.25
C TYR A 19 -3.96 -0.79 11.13
N PRO A 20 -3.46 -0.54 9.91
CA PRO A 20 -2.09 -0.71 9.46
C PRO A 20 -1.15 0.48 9.71
N PHE A 21 -1.64 1.62 10.22
CA PHE A 21 -0.87 2.86 10.37
C PHE A 21 0.16 2.83 11.50
N SER A 22 0.11 1.83 12.38
CA SER A 22 1.13 1.54 13.39
C SER A 22 2.38 0.85 12.84
N ILE A 23 2.32 0.31 11.61
CA ILE A 23 3.46 -0.37 10.99
C ILE A 23 4.57 0.65 10.65
N PRO A 24 5.86 0.39 10.98
CA PRO A 24 6.92 1.38 10.83
C PRO A 24 7.07 1.98 9.43
N SER A 25 7.04 1.17 8.37
CA SER A 25 7.17 1.67 6.99
C SER A 25 6.01 2.56 6.55
N ILE A 26 4.81 2.31 7.09
CA ILE A 26 3.58 3.02 6.73
C ILE A 26 3.44 4.28 7.57
N LYS A 27 3.69 4.19 8.88
CA LYS A 27 3.68 5.31 9.81
C LYS A 27 4.60 6.44 9.37
N ASN A 28 5.77 6.10 8.81
CA ASN A 28 6.75 7.08 8.37
C ASN A 28 6.64 7.44 6.87
N LEU A 29 5.67 6.87 6.15
CA LEU A 29 5.43 7.19 4.74
C LEU A 29 4.68 8.51 4.65
N TYR A 30 5.32 9.57 4.15
CA TYR A 30 4.63 10.80 3.76
C TYR A 30 4.35 10.77 2.26
N GLN A 31 5.43 10.84 1.49
CA GLN A 31 5.39 10.79 0.03
C GLN A 31 6.60 9.99 -0.47
N LEU A 32 6.36 9.12 -1.43
CA LEU A 32 7.38 8.38 -2.17
C LEU A 32 7.24 8.74 -3.64
N ASP A 33 8.22 9.48 -4.17
CA ASP A 33 8.32 9.79 -5.60
C ASP A 33 9.05 8.65 -6.33
N LEU A 34 8.41 8.09 -7.34
CA LEU A 34 8.89 6.97 -8.15
C LEU A 34 9.22 7.38 -9.58
N THR A 35 9.17 8.68 -9.90
CA THR A 35 9.43 9.19 -11.26
C THR A 35 10.91 9.18 -11.63
N GLN A 36 11.81 9.18 -10.64
CA GLN A 36 13.26 9.25 -10.86
C GLN A 36 13.88 7.91 -11.26
N ASN A 37 13.28 6.79 -10.86
CA ASN A 37 13.85 5.45 -11.03
C ASN A 37 12.86 4.50 -11.69
N ASN A 38 13.32 3.73 -12.69
CA ASN A 38 12.49 2.72 -13.35
C ASN A 38 12.23 1.49 -12.48
N VAL A 39 13.05 1.27 -11.44
CA VAL A 39 12.96 0.14 -10.50
C VAL A 39 13.19 0.67 -9.09
N THR A 40 12.34 0.25 -8.15
CA THR A 40 12.44 0.62 -6.74
C THR A 40 12.44 -0.65 -5.89
N PHE A 41 13.37 -0.72 -4.93
CA PHE A 41 13.51 -1.85 -4.01
C PHE A 41 13.07 -1.44 -2.60
N PHE A 42 12.21 -2.24 -1.98
CA PHE A 42 11.86 -2.11 -0.56
C PHE A 42 12.71 -3.09 0.26
N VAL A 43 13.61 -2.57 1.08
CA VAL A 43 14.55 -3.34 1.91
C VAL A 43 14.39 -2.99 3.39
N GLY A 44 14.78 -3.92 4.28
CA GLY A 44 14.65 -3.75 5.74
C GLY A 44 14.32 -5.06 6.46
N GLU A 45 14.33 -5.02 7.80
CA GLU A 45 14.11 -6.19 8.66
C GLU A 45 12.70 -6.80 8.55
N ASN A 46 12.53 -8.04 9.02
CA ASN A 46 11.23 -8.69 9.09
C ASN A 46 10.29 -7.94 10.05
N GLY A 47 9.02 -7.80 9.68
CA GLY A 47 8.03 -7.06 10.47
C GLY A 47 8.01 -5.54 10.28
N THR A 48 8.95 -4.97 9.51
CA THR A 48 8.99 -3.51 9.26
C THR A 48 7.87 -2.99 8.34
N GLY A 49 7.16 -3.88 7.64
CA GLY A 49 6.00 -3.52 6.81
C GLY A 49 6.24 -3.43 5.31
N LYS A 50 7.33 -4.00 4.79
CA LYS A 50 7.66 -3.99 3.35
C LYS A 50 6.56 -4.62 2.49
N SER A 51 6.15 -5.85 2.82
CA SER A 51 5.09 -6.56 2.10
C SER A 51 3.75 -5.84 2.24
N THR A 52 3.45 -5.32 3.43
CA THR A 52 2.20 -4.58 3.67
C THR A 52 2.11 -3.30 2.84
N LEU A 53 3.21 -2.56 2.69
CA LEU A 53 3.25 -1.38 1.81
C LEU A 53 3.04 -1.78 0.35
N LEU A 54 3.65 -2.87 -0.09
CA LEU A 54 3.48 -3.37 -1.46
C LEU A 54 2.04 -3.81 -1.72
N GLU A 55 1.41 -4.52 -0.78
CA GLU A 55 0.00 -4.89 -0.84
C GLU A 55 -0.92 -3.67 -0.90
N ALA A 56 -0.62 -2.62 -0.11
CA ALA A 56 -1.38 -1.37 -0.12
C ALA A 56 -1.32 -0.67 -1.48
N ILE A 57 -0.14 -0.60 -2.09
CA ILE A 57 0.07 -0.04 -3.43
C ILE A 57 -0.67 -0.90 -4.47
N ALA A 58 -0.58 -2.23 -4.37
CA ALA A 58 -1.24 -3.15 -5.29
C ALA A 58 -2.76 -3.00 -5.23
N ASP A 59 -3.34 -2.99 -4.03
CA ASP A 59 -4.78 -2.79 -3.79
C ASP A 59 -5.26 -1.47 -4.41
N LYS A 60 -4.54 -0.37 -4.15
CA LYS A 60 -4.88 0.95 -4.69
C LYS A 60 -4.73 1.06 -6.21
N CYS A 61 -3.80 0.32 -6.79
CA CYS A 61 -3.66 0.22 -8.24
C CYS A 61 -4.66 -0.75 -8.89
N GLY A 62 -5.52 -1.41 -8.11
CA GLY A 62 -6.48 -2.41 -8.60
C GLY A 62 -5.84 -3.74 -9.01
N PHE A 63 -4.66 -4.07 -8.47
CA PHE A 63 -4.03 -5.37 -8.65
C PHE A 63 -4.47 -6.35 -7.57
N ASN A 64 -4.36 -7.64 -7.88
CA ASN A 64 -4.61 -8.71 -6.92
C ASN A 64 -3.49 -8.73 -5.85
N THR A 65 -3.87 -8.56 -4.58
CA THR A 65 -2.95 -8.53 -3.44
C THR A 65 -2.23 -9.86 -3.19
N ALA A 66 -2.78 -10.99 -3.67
CA ALA A 66 -2.14 -12.32 -3.58
C ALA A 66 -1.25 -12.66 -4.80
N GLY A 67 -1.18 -11.76 -5.80
CA GLY A 67 -0.41 -11.95 -7.03
C GLY A 67 -1.21 -12.56 -8.20
N GLY A 68 -0.59 -12.53 -9.39
CA GLY A 68 -1.19 -12.89 -10.67
C GLY A 68 -1.41 -11.69 -11.60
N GLY A 69 -1.57 -11.93 -12.91
CA GLY A 69 -1.81 -10.87 -13.88
C GLY A 69 -3.14 -10.15 -13.64
N ARG A 70 -3.36 -8.99 -14.28
CA ARG A 70 -4.61 -8.20 -14.19
C ARG A 70 -5.90 -9.01 -14.43
N ASN A 71 -5.80 -10.10 -15.18
CA ASN A 71 -6.93 -10.98 -15.50
C ASN A 71 -7.14 -12.09 -14.46
N ASN A 72 -6.31 -12.16 -13.42
CA ASN A 72 -6.45 -13.11 -12.33
C ASN A 72 -7.33 -12.51 -11.24
N SER A 73 -8.62 -12.39 -11.55
CA SER A 73 -9.66 -11.93 -10.64
C SER A 73 -9.96 -13.00 -9.59
N ARG A 74 -9.01 -13.34 -8.72
CA ARG A 74 -9.44 -13.83 -7.41
C ARG A 74 -10.03 -12.62 -6.71
N LEU A 75 -11.35 -12.65 -6.55
CA LEU A 75 -12.01 -11.89 -5.50
C LEU A 75 -11.27 -12.26 -4.21
N SER A 76 -10.36 -11.40 -3.75
CA SER A 76 -9.93 -11.47 -2.37
C SER A 76 -11.21 -11.45 -1.54
N PRO A 77 -11.43 -12.40 -0.61
CA PRO A 77 -12.63 -12.41 0.24
C PRO A 77 -12.85 -11.07 0.96
N THR A 78 -11.81 -10.25 1.05
CA THR A 78 -11.80 -8.86 1.53
C THR A 78 -12.69 -7.90 0.72
N LEU A 79 -13.07 -8.21 -0.52
CA LEU A 79 -14.03 -7.39 -1.28
C LEU A 79 -15.48 -7.54 -0.78
N CYS A 80 -15.79 -8.58 0.01
CA CYS A 80 -17.14 -8.82 0.54
C CYS A 80 -17.38 -8.23 1.94
N VAL A 81 -16.38 -7.62 2.57
CA VAL A 81 -16.53 -6.84 3.80
C VAL A 81 -15.76 -5.55 3.59
N GLY A 82 -16.44 -4.41 3.56
CA GLY A 82 -15.89 -3.09 3.26
C GLY A 82 -14.82 -2.61 4.24
N GLU A 83 -13.63 -3.20 4.22
CA GLU A 83 -12.48 -2.68 4.93
C GLU A 83 -11.86 -1.57 4.10
N GLN A 84 -12.12 -0.32 4.51
CA GLN A 84 -11.48 0.91 4.05
C GLN A 84 -9.98 0.98 4.44
N LYS A 85 -9.28 -0.15 4.41
CA LYS A 85 -7.97 -0.37 5.03
C LYS A 85 -6.90 0.60 4.52
N TRP A 86 -6.96 0.92 3.22
CA TRP A 86 -6.02 1.83 2.57
C TRP A 86 -6.65 3.16 2.17
N LYS A 87 -7.82 3.55 2.72
CA LYS A 87 -8.54 4.76 2.29
C LYS A 87 -7.65 5.99 2.14
N TYR A 88 -6.73 6.19 3.09
CA TYR A 88 -5.83 7.34 3.17
C TYR A 88 -4.58 7.23 2.30
N LEU A 89 -4.39 6.15 1.53
CA LEU A 89 -3.29 5.98 0.59
C LEU A 89 -3.70 6.47 -0.80
N TYR A 90 -2.87 7.31 -1.39
CA TYR A 90 -2.96 7.80 -2.76
C TYR A 90 -1.80 7.21 -3.59
N VAL A 91 -2.10 6.78 -4.82
CA VAL A 91 -1.14 6.20 -5.79
C VAL A 91 -1.32 6.82 -7.17
#